data_AF-A0A7Z7IEN9-F1
#
_entry.id   AF-A0A7Z7IEN9-F1
#
_cell.length_a   1.000
_cell.length_b   1.000
_cell.length_c   1.000
_cell.angle_alpha   90.00
_cell.angle_beta   90.00
_cell.angle_gamma   90.00
#
_symmetry.space_group_name_H-M   'P 1'
#
loop_
_entity.id
_entity.type
_entity.pdbx_description
1 polymer ?
#
loop_
_entity_poly.entity_id
_entity_poly.type
_entity_poly.pdbx_seq_one_letter_code
_entity_poly.pdbx_strand_id
1 'polypeptide(L)'
;MRNSLHIEKKTPKVYRHAACAAEPAIVHLEMVIRHYVKSSQRKAPAALTAQYWLGRIADLQARFDLLAPQKVRLARLGDQLSASIARDEDPDGTMVRRAA
;
A
#
# COMPACT_ATOMS: atom_id res chain seq x y z
N MET A 1 -6.04 55.15 15.56
CA MET A 1 -6.94 54.17 14.92
C MET A 1 -6.26 52.80 14.94
N ARG A 2 -6.78 51.85 15.72
CA ARG A 2 -6.21 50.51 15.88
C ARG A 2 -6.60 49.66 14.67
N ASN A 3 -5.63 49.30 13.83
CA ASN A 3 -5.86 48.38 12.72
C ASN A 3 -5.89 46.95 13.26
N SER A 4 -7.09 46.43 13.46
CA SER A 4 -7.33 45.04 13.85
C SER A 4 -6.94 44.14 12.69
N LEU A 5 -5.77 43.49 12.79
CA LEU A 5 -5.36 42.42 11.90
C LEU A 5 -6.40 41.30 12.02
N HIS A 6 -7.26 41.21 11.00
CA HIS A 6 -8.16 40.10 10.79
C HIS A 6 -7.27 38.87 10.55
N ILE A 7 -7.03 38.09 11.61
CA ILE A 7 -6.44 36.75 11.47
C ILE A 7 -7.53 35.91 10.83
N GLU A 8 -7.60 35.94 9.49
CA GLU A 8 -8.32 34.93 8.73
C GLU A 8 -7.81 33.59 9.23
N LYS A 9 -8.69 32.85 9.91
CA LYS A 9 -8.50 31.43 10.19
C LYS A 9 -8.29 30.76 8.85
N LYS A 10 -7.02 30.54 8.48
CA LYS A 10 -6.61 29.74 7.34
C LYS A 10 -7.28 28.38 7.51
N THR A 11 -8.39 28.18 6.82
CA THR A 11 -8.87 26.84 6.51
C THR A 11 -7.68 26.12 5.89
N PRO A 12 -7.29 24.93 6.38
CA PRO A 12 -6.19 24.21 5.79
C PRO A 12 -6.59 23.94 4.34
N LYS A 13 -5.97 24.66 3.40
CA LYS A 13 -6.05 24.36 1.98
C LYS A 13 -5.63 22.90 1.87
N VAL A 14 -6.60 22.00 1.68
CA VAL A 14 -6.33 20.57 1.49
C VAL A 14 -5.42 20.48 0.28
N TYR A 15 -4.13 20.25 0.53
CA TYR A 15 -3.10 20.37 -0.49
C TYR A 15 -3.25 19.18 -1.43
N ARG A 16 -3.92 19.40 -2.56
CA ARG A 16 -3.87 18.54 -3.76
C ARG A 16 -2.42 18.10 -4.09
N HIS A 17 -1.43 18.92 -3.71
CA HIS A 17 0.00 18.66 -3.80
C HIS A 17 0.51 17.48 -2.95
N ALA A 18 -0.07 17.20 -1.78
CA ALA A 18 0.33 16.08 -0.93
C ALA A 18 -0.06 14.73 -1.56
N ALA A 19 -1.25 14.64 -2.14
CA ALA A 19 -1.69 13.46 -2.88
C ALA A 19 -0.86 13.22 -4.15
N CYS A 20 -0.49 14.28 -4.87
CA CYS A 20 0.40 14.16 -6.03
C CYS A 20 1.80 13.65 -5.64
N ALA A 21 2.31 14.01 -4.47
CA ALA A 21 3.60 13.54 -3.98
C ALA A 21 3.60 12.03 -3.62
N ALA A 22 2.44 11.47 -3.28
CA ALA A 22 2.29 10.04 -2.99
C ALA A 22 2.27 9.16 -4.25
N GLU A 23 1.90 9.74 -5.40
CA GLU A 23 1.63 8.99 -6.63
C GLU A 23 2.83 8.15 -7.13
N PRO A 24 4.08 8.69 -7.20
CA PRO A 24 5.22 7.88 -7.62
C PRO A 24 5.49 6.68 -6.70
N ALA A 25 5.24 6.85 -5.40
CA ALA A 25 5.42 5.78 -4.42
C ALA A 25 4.33 4.70 -4.56
N ILE A 26 3.08 5.08 -4.87
CA ILE A 26 2.00 4.12 -5.16
C ILE A 26 2.35 3.32 -6.42
N VAL A 27 2.78 3.97 -7.50
CA VAL A 27 3.19 3.29 -8.74
C VAL A 27 4.34 2.33 -8.50
N HIS A 28 5.32 2.73 -7.69
CA HIS A 28 6.42 1.85 -7.29
C HIS A 28 5.91 0.62 -6.53
N LEU A 29 5.02 0.80 -5.55
CA LEU A 29 4.41 -0.30 -4.80
C LEU A 29 3.64 -1.27 -5.71
N GLU A 30 2.88 -0.76 -6.68
CA GLU A 30 2.18 -1.61 -7.65
C GLU A 30 3.14 -2.48 -8.48
N MET A 31 4.29 -1.92 -8.87
CA MET A 31 5.30 -2.64 -9.64
C MET A 31 5.95 -3.75 -8.81
N VAL A 32 6.46 -3.41 -7.62
CA VAL A 32 7.22 -4.35 -6.79
C VAL A 32 6.33 -5.45 -6.21
N ILE A 33 5.10 -5.12 -5.78
CA ILE A 33 4.16 -6.11 -5.24
C ILE A 33 3.70 -7.06 -6.34
N ARG A 34 3.41 -6.55 -7.55
CA ARG A 34 3.09 -7.41 -8.69
C ARG A 34 4.22 -8.37 -9.01
N HIS A 35 5.46 -7.89 -8.99
CA HIS A 35 6.62 -8.75 -9.23
C HIS A 35 6.77 -9.80 -8.11
N TYR A 36 6.69 -9.37 -6.86
CA TYR A 36 6.76 -10.22 -5.68
C TYR A 36 5.74 -11.37 -5.76
N VAL A 37 4.46 -11.04 -5.96
CA VAL A 37 3.37 -12.02 -6.05
C VAL A 37 3.55 -12.98 -7.24
N LYS A 38 4.05 -12.50 -8.38
CA LYS A 38 4.30 -13.36 -9.58
C LYS A 38 5.52 -14.27 -9.44
N SER A 39 6.56 -13.82 -8.76
CA SER A 39 7.82 -14.55 -8.57
C SER A 39 7.74 -15.68 -7.52
N SER A 40 6.54 -15.97 -7.02
CA SER A 40 6.24 -16.97 -5.99
C SER A 40 7.03 -16.80 -4.70
N GLN A 41 7.45 -15.56 -4.36
CA GLN A 41 8.24 -15.20 -3.16
C GLN A 41 9.60 -15.88 -2.98
N ARG A 42 9.84 -17.04 -3.61
CA ARG A 42 11.04 -17.89 -3.46
C ARG A 42 12.34 -17.20 -3.88
N LYS A 43 12.24 -16.11 -4.64
CA LYS A 43 13.38 -15.28 -5.06
C LYS A 43 13.47 -13.94 -4.33
N ALA A 44 12.51 -13.63 -3.46
CA ALA A 44 12.57 -12.40 -2.68
C ALA A 44 13.62 -12.55 -1.56
N PRO A 45 14.43 -11.51 -1.30
CA PRO A 45 15.28 -11.48 -0.11
C PRO A 45 14.45 -11.71 1.15
N ALA A 46 14.99 -12.45 2.13
CA ALA A 46 14.27 -12.81 3.35
C ALA A 46 13.70 -11.61 4.13
N ALA A 47 14.27 -10.42 3.98
CA ALA A 47 13.79 -9.19 4.61
C ALA A 47 12.58 -8.54 3.90
N LEU A 48 12.32 -8.86 2.62
CA LEU A 48 11.29 -8.23 1.80
C LEU A 48 10.02 -9.08 1.74
N THR A 49 9.50 -9.45 2.91
CA THR A 49 8.30 -10.27 3.07
C THR A 49 7.02 -9.53 2.70
N ALA A 50 5.92 -10.26 2.55
CA ALA A 50 4.60 -9.66 2.35
C ALA A 50 4.23 -8.70 3.51
N GLN A 51 4.60 -9.05 4.74
CA GLN A 51 4.40 -8.20 5.93
C GLN A 51 5.16 -6.87 5.83
N TYR A 52 6.39 -6.89 5.30
CA TYR A 52 7.16 -5.67 5.06
C TYR A 52 6.43 -4.73 4.09
N TRP A 53 5.89 -5.27 2.99
CA TRP A 53 5.16 -4.47 2.00
C TRP A 53 3.83 -3.91 2.54
N LEU A 54 3.11 -4.68 3.38
CA LEU A 54 1.93 -4.19 4.10
C LEU A 54 2.29 -3.01 5.00
N GLY A 55 3.42 -3.08 5.72
CA GLY A 55 3.93 -1.96 6.51
C GLY A 55 4.23 -0.72 5.67
N ARG A 56 4.80 -0.87 4.47
CA ARG A 56 5.05 0.25 3.54
C ARG A 56 3.75 0.89 3.04
N ILE A 57 2.71 0.11 2.81
CA ILE A 57 1.38 0.64 2.44
C ILE A 57 0.80 1.47 3.59
N ALA A 58 0.82 0.94 4.81
CA ALA A 58 0.32 1.64 6.00
C ALA A 58 1.08 2.95 6.27
N ASP A 59 2.42 2.93 6.15
CA ASP A 59 3.27 4.10 6.29
C ASP A 59 2.91 5.19 5.26
N LEU A 60 2.64 4.80 4.00
CA LEU A 60 2.21 5.73 2.97
C LEU A 60 0.82 6.33 3.29
N GLN A 61 -0.12 5.51 3.74
CA GLN A 61 -1.47 5.95 4.12
C GLN A 61 -1.45 6.92 5.31
N ALA A 62 -0.51 6.73 6.25
CA ALA A 62 -0.37 7.59 7.43
C ALA A 62 0.32 8.93 7.10
N ARG A 63 1.29 8.92 6.18
CA ARG A 63 2.09 10.12 5.84
C ARG A 63 1.40 11.08 4.88
N PHE A 64 0.52 10.57 4.02
CA PHE A 64 -0.07 11.35 2.94
C PHE A 64 -1.58 11.44 3.06
N ASP A 65 -2.11 12.63 2.76
CA ASP A 65 -3.55 12.81 2.59
C ASP A 65 -3.97 12.28 1.21
N LEU A 66 -4.23 10.97 1.16
CA LEU A 66 -4.51 10.25 -0.09
C LEU A 66 -5.93 10.51 -0.61
N LEU A 67 -6.05 10.61 -1.92
CA LEU A 67 -7.36 10.66 -2.60
C LEU A 67 -8.02 9.27 -2.57
N ALA A 68 -9.36 9.24 -2.69
CA ALA A 68 -10.12 8.00 -2.72
C ALA A 68 -9.60 6.97 -3.76
N PRO A 69 -9.26 7.35 -5.01
CA PRO A 69 -8.70 6.39 -5.98
C PRO A 69 -7.36 5.78 -5.54
N GLN A 70 -6.51 6.56 -4.87
CA GLN A 70 -5.23 6.11 -4.35
C GLN A 70 -5.42 5.12 -3.20
N LYS A 71 -6.38 5.39 -2.30
CA LYS A 71 -6.75 4.47 -1.21
C LYS A 71 -7.24 3.13 -1.75
N VAL A 72 -8.07 3.11 -2.79
CA VAL A 72 -8.56 1.89 -3.43
C VAL A 72 -7.42 1.06 -4.02
N ARG A 73 -6.46 1.70 -4.70
CA ARG A 73 -5.29 1.03 -5.26
C ARG A 73 -4.44 0.38 -4.17
N LEU A 74 -4.17 1.10 -3.08
CA LEU A 74 -3.42 0.56 -1.95
C LEU A 74 -4.15 -0.57 -1.23
N ALA A 75 -5.48 -0.47 -1.07
CA ALA A 75 -6.29 -1.56 -0.52
C ALA A 75 -6.16 -2.83 -1.36
N ARG A 76 -6.29 -2.72 -2.68
CA ARG A 76 -6.13 -3.85 -3.61
C ARG A 76 -4.74 -4.50 -3.50
N LEU A 77 -3.68 -3.70 -3.31
CA LEU A 77 -2.34 -4.22 -3.09
C LEU A 77 -2.23 -4.95 -1.75
N GLY A 78 -2.87 -4.42 -0.70
CA GLY A 78 -2.99 -5.09 0.59
C GLY A 78 -3.66 -6.46 0.47
N ASP A 79 -4.78 -6.54 -0.23
CA ASP A 79 -5.50 -7.80 -0.46
C ASP A 79 -4.64 -8.84 -1.19
N GLN A 80 -3.87 -8.41 -2.20
CA GLN A 80 -2.93 -9.29 -2.93
C GLN A 80 -1.83 -9.85 -2.04
N LEU A 81 -1.31 -9.04 -1.11
CA LEU A 81 -0.29 -9.45 -0.16
C LEU A 81 -0.87 -10.42 0.88
N SER A 82 -2.03 -10.11 1.45
CA SER A 82 -2.72 -10.99 2.40
C SER A 82 -3.06 -12.34 1.77
N ALA A 83 -3.56 -12.35 0.53
CA ALA A 83 -3.80 -13.57 -0.22
C ALA A 83 -2.51 -14.32 -0.60
N SER A 84 -1.36 -13.64 -0.64
CA SER A 84 -0.08 -14.33 -0.79
C SER A 84 0.33 -15.01 0.50
N ILE A 85 0.22 -14.33 1.65
CA ILE A 85 0.54 -14.89 2.97
C ILE A 85 -0.29 -16.15 3.22
N ALA A 86 -1.60 -16.09 2.98
CA ALA A 86 -2.49 -17.24 3.16
C ALA A 86 -2.11 -18.45 2.28
N ARG A 87 -1.55 -18.22 1.08
CA ARG A 87 -1.05 -19.30 0.20
C ARG A 87 0.27 -19.90 0.68
N ASP A 88 1.07 -19.14 1.40
CA ASP A 88 2.33 -19.65 1.96
C ASP A 88 2.09 -20.41 3.27
N GLU A 89 1.06 -20.02 4.03
CA GLU A 89 0.63 -20.71 5.26
C GLU A 89 -0.12 -22.03 4.99
N ASP A 90 -0.73 -22.19 3.80
CA ASP A 90 -1.36 -23.46 3.35
C ASP A 90 -0.61 -24.10 2.16
N PRO A 91 0.54 -24.74 2.39
CA PRO A 91 1.27 -25.46 1.36
C PRO A 91 0.62 -26.81 0.97
N ASP A 92 -0.40 -27.29 1.68
CA ASP A 92 -0.79 -28.72 1.71
C ASP A 92 -2.14 -29.04 1.01
N GLY A 93 -2.97 -28.03 0.71
CA GLY A 93 -4.26 -28.23 0.04
C GLY A 93 -4.23 -28.81 -1.38
N THR A 94 -3.05 -28.96 -2.01
CA THR A 94 -2.93 -29.39 -3.43
C THR A 94 -2.45 -30.83 -3.62
N MET A 95 -1.97 -31.53 -2.59
CA MET A 95 -1.43 -32.90 -2.75
C MET A 95 -2.47 -34.03 -2.61
N VAL A 96 -3.71 -33.76 -2.18
CA VAL A 96 -4.68 -34.83 -1.84
C VAL A 96 -5.55 -35.31 -3.03
N ARG A 97 -5.49 -34.70 -4.22
CA ARG A 97 -6.35 -35.09 -5.36
C ARG A 97 -5.68 -35.88 -6.50
N ARG A 98 -4.57 -36.59 -6.25
CA ARG A 98 -3.92 -37.42 -7.30
C ARG A 98 -3.78 -38.91 -7.00
N ALA A 99 -4.56 -39.45 -6.08
CA ALA A 99 -4.68 -40.89 -5.87
C ALA A 99 -6.12 -41.28 -5.50
N ALA A 100 -6.98 -41.41 -6.51
CA ALA A 100 -8.18 -42.22 -6.49
C ALA A 100 -8.55 -42.59 -7.94
#